data_AF-A0A7X5IM94-F1
#
_entry.id   AF-A0A7X5IM94-F1
#
_cell.length_a   1.000
_cell.length_b   1.000
_cell.length_c   1.000
_cell.angle_alpha   90.00
_cell.angle_beta   90.00
_cell.angle_gamma   90.00
#
_symmetry.space_group_name_H-M   'P 1'
#
loop_
_entity.id
_entity.type
_entity.pdbx_description
1 polymer ?
#
loop_
_entity_poly.entity_id
_entity_poly.type
_entity_poly.pdbx_seq_one_letter_code
_entity_poly.pdbx_strand_id
1 'polypeptide(L)'
;MAKKRSCRRTTDENLIHQKAVKMRKMTDEQLVHYVEDRVEKARSEGFNKGKSKAQRPRNDIQAIVDEIGRIKGIGEAKLREIKYVLEKRLAGDGCA
;
A
#
# COMPACT_ATOMS: atom_id res chain seq x y z
N MET A 1 -26.75 48.86 19.20
CA MET A 1 -27.22 47.63 18.51
C MET A 1 -26.10 46.61 18.52
N ALA A 2 -26.28 45.47 19.21
CA ALA A 2 -25.27 44.42 19.21
C ALA A 2 -25.09 43.89 17.78
N LYS A 3 -23.86 43.95 17.23
CA LYS A 3 -23.55 43.36 15.93
C LYS A 3 -23.93 41.87 15.98
N LYS A 4 -24.96 41.48 15.24
CA LYS A 4 -25.29 40.06 15.04
C LYS A 4 -24.01 39.40 14.53
N ARG A 5 -23.45 38.45 15.30
CA ARG A 5 -22.35 37.62 14.81
C ARG A 5 -22.83 37.01 13.50
N SER A 6 -22.12 37.30 12.42
CA SER A 6 -22.39 36.68 11.12
C SER A 6 -22.32 35.17 11.35
N CYS A 7 -23.47 34.48 11.33
CA CYS A 7 -23.58 33.02 11.33
C CYS A 7 -23.05 32.45 10.01
N ARG A 8 -21.80 32.78 9.67
CA ARG A 8 -21.08 32.18 8.55
C ARG A 8 -20.58 30.84 9.06
N ARG A 9 -21.14 29.78 8.49
CA ARG A 9 -20.58 28.44 8.64
C ARG A 9 -19.10 28.49 8.30
N THR A 10 -18.29 27.84 9.13
CA THR A 10 -16.87 27.63 8.86
C THR A 10 -16.70 26.83 7.56
N THR A 11 -15.49 26.84 7.00
CA THR A 11 -15.18 26.05 5.80
C THR A 11 -15.51 24.57 5.99
N ASP A 12 -15.22 24.01 7.16
CA ASP A 12 -15.52 22.62 7.49
C ASP A 12 -17.02 22.33 7.60
N GLU A 13 -17.77 23.21 8.28
CA GLU A 13 -19.23 23.12 8.36
C GLU A 13 -19.90 23.20 6.97
N ASN A 14 -19.33 23.98 6.05
CA ASN A 14 -19.81 24.04 4.66
C ASN A 14 -19.54 22.73 3.91
N LEU A 15 -18.40 22.07 4.14
CA LEU A 15 -18.09 20.78 3.52
C LEU A 15 -19.06 19.69 4.00
N ILE A 16 -19.34 19.64 5.30
CA ILE A 16 -20.31 18.69 5.87
C ILE A 16 -21.70 18.97 5.32
N HIS A 17 -22.11 20.24 5.27
CA HIS A 17 -23.40 20.64 4.72
C HIS A 17 -23.54 20.24 3.24
N GLN A 18 -22.53 20.51 2.41
CA GLN A 18 -22.54 20.14 1.00
C GLN A 18 -22.63 18.62 0.79
N LYS A 19 -21.89 17.84 1.57
CA LYS A 19 -21.98 16.37 1.55
C LYS A 19 -23.39 15.91 1.91
N ALA A 20 -23.98 16.46 2.97
CA ALA A 20 -25.33 16.11 3.41
C ALA A 20 -26.39 16.48 2.36
N VAL A 21 -26.27 17.66 1.74
CA VAL A 21 -27.16 18.10 0.66
C VAL A 21 -27.05 17.18 -0.54
N LYS A 22 -25.82 16.75 -0.90
CA LYS A 22 -25.60 15.82 -2.00
C LYS A 22 -26.22 14.44 -1.72
N MET A 23 -26.06 13.91 -0.51
CA MET A 23 -26.69 12.64 -0.10
C MET A 23 -28.22 12.68 -0.19
N ARG A 24 -28.85 13.77 0.25
CA ARG A 24 -30.31 13.94 0.19
C ARG A 24 -30.87 14.11 -1.22
N LYS A 25 -30.03 14.46 -2.18
CA LYS A 25 -30.42 14.70 -3.59
C LYS A 25 -30.19 13.49 -4.49
N MET A 26 -29.44 12.50 -4.04
CA MET A 26 -29.24 11.25 -4.78
C MET A 26 -30.47 10.36 -4.65
N THR A 27 -30.78 9.61 -5.70
CA THR A 27 -31.81 8.57 -5.66
C THR A 27 -31.30 7.34 -4.92
N ASP A 28 -32.22 6.48 -4.47
CA ASP A 28 -31.85 5.26 -3.75
C ASP A 28 -30.92 4.35 -4.57
N GLU A 29 -31.13 4.25 -5.88
CA GLU A 29 -30.24 3.51 -6.80
C GLU A 29 -28.83 4.11 -6.85
N GLN A 30 -28.72 5.45 -6.93
CA GLN A 30 -27.42 6.14 -6.93
C GLN A 30 -26.69 5.98 -5.59
N LEU A 31 -27.43 5.94 -4.49
CA LEU A 31 -26.87 5.69 -3.15
C LEU A 31 -26.34 4.26 -3.03
N VAL A 32 -27.07 3.27 -3.53
CA VAL A 32 -26.64 1.86 -3.55
C VAL A 32 -25.35 1.71 -4.36
N HIS A 33 -25.32 2.19 -5.60
CA HIS A 33 -24.10 2.13 -6.42
C HIS A 33 -22.91 2.86 -5.79
N TYR A 34 -23.13 4.02 -5.20
CA TYR A 34 -22.07 4.75 -4.51
C TYR A 34 -21.46 3.95 -3.34
N VAL A 35 -22.25 3.15 -2.62
CA VAL A 35 -21.77 2.28 -1.55
C VAL A 35 -21.08 1.04 -2.10
N GLU A 36 -21.63 0.42 -3.14
CA GLU A 36 -21.05 -0.77 -3.80
C GLU A 36 -19.67 -0.45 -4.39
N ASP A 37 -19.55 0.65 -5.14
CA ASP A 37 -18.27 1.12 -5.71
C ASP A 37 -17.21 1.35 -4.63
N ARG A 38 -17.62 1.90 -3.47
CA ARG A 38 -16.71 2.14 -2.33
C ARG A 38 -16.23 0.84 -1.72
N VAL A 39 -17.10 -0.16 -1.59
CA VAL A 39 -16.77 -1.48 -1.05
C VAL A 39 -15.90 -2.26 -2.02
N GLU A 40 -16.21 -2.23 -3.32
CA GLU A 40 -15.42 -2.88 -4.36
C GLU A 40 -14.04 -2.24 -4.49
N LYS A 41 -13.95 -0.91 -4.42
CA LYS A 41 -12.68 -0.18 -4.37
C LYS A 41 -11.86 -0.56 -3.13
N ALA A 42 -12.47 -0.63 -1.95
CA ALA A 42 -11.77 -1.07 -0.74
C ALA A 42 -11.30 -2.53 -0.82
N ARG A 43 -12.10 -3.42 -1.43
CA ARG A 43 -11.74 -4.83 -1.66
C ARG A 43 -10.59 -4.97 -2.66
N SER A 44 -10.67 -4.30 -3.80
CA SER A 44 -9.64 -4.34 -4.83
C SER A 44 -8.33 -3.68 -4.37
N GLU A 45 -8.39 -2.52 -3.70
CA GLU A 45 -7.21 -1.88 -3.12
C GLU A 45 -6.62 -2.70 -1.98
N GLY A 46 -7.46 -3.29 -1.12
CA GLY A 46 -7.02 -4.18 -0.05
C GLY A 46 -6.35 -5.45 -0.57
N PHE A 47 -6.93 -6.05 -1.62
CA PHE A 47 -6.41 -7.26 -2.28
C PHE A 47 -5.09 -7.00 -3.03
N ASN A 48 -4.98 -5.88 -3.74
CA ASN A 48 -3.76 -5.50 -4.45
C ASN A 48 -2.63 -5.12 -3.48
N LYS A 49 -2.93 -4.39 -2.40
CA LYS A 49 -1.96 -4.16 -1.31
C LYS A 49 -1.57 -5.48 -0.64
N GLY A 50 -2.51 -6.40 -0.45
CA GLY A 50 -2.25 -7.75 0.04
C GLY A 50 -1.26 -8.52 -0.82
N LYS A 51 -1.47 -8.58 -2.14
CA LYS A 51 -0.52 -9.22 -3.09
C LYS A 51 0.85 -8.56 -3.08
N SER A 52 0.92 -7.22 -3.04
CA SER A 52 2.20 -6.50 -3.00
C SER A 52 2.98 -6.73 -1.69
N LYS A 53 2.28 -6.97 -0.57
CA LYS A 53 2.90 -7.31 0.73
C LYS A 53 3.18 -8.80 0.89
N ALA A 54 2.40 -9.66 0.21
CA ALA A 54 2.56 -11.11 0.22
C ALA A 54 3.62 -11.61 -0.77
N GLN A 55 3.92 -10.84 -1.83
CA GLN A 55 5.17 -10.97 -2.56
C GLN A 55 6.30 -10.54 -1.62
N ARG A 56 6.80 -11.51 -0.84
CA ARG A 56 8.12 -11.39 -0.22
C ARG A 56 9.08 -10.92 -1.32
N PRO A 57 9.97 -9.95 -1.06
CA PRO A 57 10.99 -9.60 -2.03
C PRO A 57 11.69 -10.91 -2.41
N ARG A 58 11.63 -11.28 -3.70
CA ARG A 58 12.45 -12.39 -4.18
C ARG A 58 13.87 -11.91 -4.03
N ASN A 59 14.54 -12.38 -2.98
CA ASN A 59 15.92 -12.04 -2.70
C ASN A 59 16.75 -12.62 -3.85
N ASP A 60 17.16 -11.77 -4.78
CA ASP A 60 18.03 -12.15 -5.89
C ASP A 60 19.42 -12.41 -5.33
N ILE A 61 19.83 -13.68 -5.36
CA ILE A 61 21.13 -14.13 -4.85
C ILE A 61 22.26 -13.37 -5.55
N GLN A 62 22.12 -13.10 -6.85
CA GLN A 62 23.18 -12.44 -7.61
C GLN A 62 23.35 -10.99 -7.18
N ALA A 63 22.24 -10.26 -7.00
CA ALA A 63 22.26 -8.89 -6.51
C ALA A 63 22.94 -8.76 -5.13
N ILE A 64 22.68 -9.71 -4.22
CA ILE A 64 23.29 -9.74 -2.88
C ILE A 64 24.80 -10.00 -2.96
N VAL A 65 25.22 -10.96 -3.78
CA VAL A 65 26.64 -11.29 -3.96
C VAL A 65 27.40 -10.11 -4.58
N ASP A 66 26.79 -9.41 -5.54
CA ASP A 66 27.39 -8.24 -6.21
C ASP A 66 27.50 -7.02 -5.28
N GLU A 67 26.54 -6.83 -4.36
CA GLU A 67 26.62 -5.82 -3.30
C GLU A 67 27.77 -6.12 -2.33
N ILE A 68 27.89 -7.37 -1.88
CA ILE A 68 28.97 -7.80 -0.99
C ILE A 68 30.33 -7.67 -1.68
N GLY A 69 30.43 -7.98 -2.97
CA GLY A 69 31.67 -7.86 -3.75
C GLY A 69 32.22 -6.44 -3.87
N ARG A 70 31.40 -5.42 -3.63
CA ARG A 70 31.85 -4.02 -3.59
C ARG A 70 32.57 -3.65 -2.28
N ILE A 71 32.51 -4.49 -1.26
CA ILE A 71 33.20 -4.27 0.01
C ILE A 71 34.69 -4.58 -0.14
N LYS A 72 35.54 -3.58 0.15
CA LYS A 72 37.00 -3.72 0.11
C LYS A 72 37.46 -4.83 1.06
N GLY A 73 38.27 -5.76 0.53
CA GLY A 73 38.83 -6.87 1.30
C GLY A 73 38.06 -8.19 1.18
N ILE A 74 36.92 -8.20 0.49
CA ILE A 74 36.22 -9.44 0.13
C ILE A 74 36.76 -9.94 -1.20
N GLY A 75 37.33 -11.16 -1.18
CA GLY A 75 37.85 -11.83 -2.38
C GLY A 75 36.84 -12.82 -2.99
N GLU A 76 37.10 -13.21 -4.24
CA GLU A 76 36.24 -14.13 -5.01
C GLU A 76 36.02 -15.49 -4.34
N ALA A 77 37.01 -16.00 -3.60
CA ALA A 77 36.88 -17.25 -2.86
C ALA A 77 35.77 -17.16 -1.79
N LYS A 78 35.72 -16.03 -1.07
CA LYS A 78 34.71 -15.80 -0.03
C LYS A 78 33.34 -15.49 -0.63
N LEU A 79 33.27 -14.80 -1.77
CA LEU A 79 32.01 -14.60 -2.51
C LEU A 79 31.40 -15.91 -2.99
N ARG A 80 32.22 -16.87 -3.45
CA ARG A 80 31.75 -18.22 -3.83
C ARG A 80 31.16 -18.99 -2.66
N GLU A 81 31.81 -18.94 -1.50
CA GLU A 81 31.28 -19.57 -0.27
C GLU A 81 29.95 -18.93 0.16
N ILE A 82 29.84 -17.60 0.11
CA ILE A 82 28.62 -16.87 0.44
C ILE A 82 27.49 -17.24 -0.53
N LYS A 83 27.78 -17.27 -1.84
CA LYS A 83 26.81 -17.68 -2.87
C LYS A 83 26.28 -19.09 -2.59
N TYR A 84 27.17 -20.04 -2.30
CA TYR A 84 26.80 -21.42 -1.99
C TYR A 84 25.89 -21.53 -0.74
N VAL A 85 26.19 -20.76 0.33
CA VAL A 85 25.36 -20.74 1.54
C VAL A 85 23.98 -20.15 1.27
N LEU A 86 23.90 -19.10 0.45
CA LEU A 86 22.64 -18.48 0.05
C LEU A 86 21.79 -19.42 -0.80
N GLU A 87 22.39 -20.07 -1.80
CA GLU A 87 21.73 -21.07 -2.64
C GLU A 87 21.17 -22.22 -1.80
N LYS A 88 21.96 -22.76 -0.87
CA LYS A 88 21.54 -23.86 0.01
C LYS A 88 20.35 -23.48 0.91
N ARG A 89 20.32 -22.25 1.42
CA ARG A 89 19.24 -21.79 2.32
C ARG A 89 17.98 -21.44 1.57
N LEU A 90 18.09 -20.80 0.41
CA LEU A 90 16.95 -20.35 -0.38
C LEU A 90 16.35 -21.46 -1.27
N ALA A 91 17.14 -22.47 -1.65
CA ALA A 91 16.61 -23.68 -2.30
C ALA A 91 15.85 -24.61 -1.33
N GLY A 92 16.04 -24.45 -0.02
CA GLY A 92 15.36 -25.24 1.02
C GLY A 92 13.93 -24.82 1.33
N ASP A 93 13.46 -23.67 0.83
CA ASP A 93 12.10 -23.15 1.03
C ASP A 93 11.06 -23.73 0.04
N GLY A 94 11.40 -24.82 -0.65
CA GLY A 94 10.58 -25.49 -1.67
C GLY A 94 9.80 -26.71 -1.21
N CYS A 95 9.45 -26.82 0.07
CA CYS A 95 8.53 -27.86 0.56
C CYS A 95 7.19 -27.21 0.96
N ALA A 96 6.28 -27.15 -0.01
CA ALA A 96 4.84 -26.94 0.17
C ALA A 96 4.11 -27.95 -0.72
#